data_AF-A0A6C0AJC5-F1
#
_entry.id   AF-A0A6C0AJC5-F1
#
_cell.length_a   1.000
_cell.length_b   1.000
_cell.length_c   1.000
_cell.angle_alpha   90.00
_cell.angle_beta   90.00
_cell.angle_gamma   90.00
#
_symmetry.space_group_name_H-M   'P 1'
#
loop_
_entity.id
_entity.type
_entity.pdbx_description
1 polymer ?
#
loop_
_entity_poly.entity_id
_entity_poly.type
_entity_poly.pdbx_seq_one_letter_code
_entity_poly.pdbx_strand_id
1 'polypeptide(L)'
;MAGCSIMGGKKTIRRDMGAPGNWALKHGPGIGPLKEGKLIRKGYAVTKSRTARHRALNKAVKSYGALSTFRKLNAASTYTKRTSKGKSKTFRTDRNWVRKTFM
;
A
#
# COMPACT_ATOMS: atom_id res chain seq x y z
N MET A 1 -8.38 -24.10 30.30
CA MET A 1 -6.94 -23.75 30.36
C MET A 1 -6.37 -23.81 28.95
N ALA A 2 -5.59 -22.78 28.57
CA ALA A 2 -4.60 -22.69 27.48
C ALA A 2 -4.94 -23.28 26.09
N GLY A 3 -4.77 -22.57 24.97
CA GLY A 3 -4.13 -21.30 24.72
C GLY A 3 -4.36 -20.92 23.27
N CYS A 4 -4.90 -19.71 23.06
CA CYS A 4 -5.01 -19.10 21.75
C CYS A 4 -3.58 -18.74 21.29
N SER A 5 -3.02 -19.56 20.39
CA SER A 5 -1.68 -19.35 19.87
C SER A 5 -1.66 -18.10 18.98
N ILE A 6 -1.09 -17.05 19.54
CA ILE A 6 -0.70 -15.80 18.89
C ILE A 6 0.26 -16.08 17.73
N MET A 7 -0.26 -16.30 16.53
CA MET A 7 0.58 -16.25 15.33
C MET A 7 1.06 -14.82 15.11
N GLY A 8 2.29 -14.58 15.58
CA GLY A 8 3.06 -13.35 15.44
C GLY A 8 2.96 -12.80 14.03
N GLY A 9 2.32 -11.63 13.91
CA GLY A 9 2.27 -10.86 12.69
C GLY A 9 3.68 -10.46 12.29
N LYS A 10 4.23 -11.15 11.28
CA LYS A 10 5.48 -10.75 10.62
C LYS A 10 5.30 -9.30 10.16
N LYS A 11 6.05 -8.36 10.76
CA LYS A 11 6.22 -7.00 10.22
C LYS A 11 6.93 -7.16 8.86
N THR A 12 6.16 -7.28 7.78
CA THR A 12 6.71 -7.56 6.45
C THR A 12 7.27 -6.30 5.82
N ILE A 13 8.52 -5.98 6.16
CA ILE A 13 9.35 -4.98 5.47
C ILE A 13 9.36 -5.29 3.97
N ARG A 14 8.49 -4.65 3.19
CA ARG A 14 8.47 -4.59 1.72
C ARG A 14 9.67 -3.76 1.27
N ARG A 15 10.79 -4.48 1.15
CA ARG A 15 12.02 -3.99 0.55
C ARG A 15 11.77 -3.57 -0.90
N ASP A 16 12.42 -2.48 -1.30
CA ASP A 16 12.57 -2.14 -2.71
C ASP A 16 13.36 -3.25 -3.40
N MET A 17 12.81 -3.83 -4.47
CA MET A 17 13.31 -5.08 -5.07
C MET A 17 14.43 -4.82 -6.11
N GLY A 18 15.19 -3.73 -5.95
CA GLY A 18 16.52 -3.61 -6.56
C GLY A 18 16.57 -3.69 -8.08
N ALA A 19 15.66 -3.00 -8.78
CA ALA A 19 15.90 -2.68 -10.18
C ALA A 19 15.83 -1.17 -10.40
N PRO A 20 16.77 -0.41 -9.80
CA PRO A 20 16.97 0.98 -10.17
C PRO A 20 17.30 1.01 -11.65
N GLY A 21 16.43 1.58 -12.48
CA GLY A 21 16.87 1.98 -13.82
C GLY A 21 17.99 3.01 -13.68
N ASN A 22 18.71 3.32 -14.78
CA ASN A 22 19.79 4.31 -14.81
C ASN A 22 19.46 5.65 -14.12
N TRP A 23 18.17 5.97 -13.97
CA TRP A 23 17.65 7.09 -13.20
C TRP A 23 17.98 7.04 -11.69
N ALA A 24 17.80 5.90 -11.03
CA ALA A 24 18.07 5.78 -9.59
C ALA A 24 19.58 5.67 -9.27
N LEU A 25 20.40 5.27 -10.25
CA LEU A 25 21.86 5.40 -10.17
C LEU A 25 22.32 6.88 -10.21
N LYS A 26 21.57 7.77 -10.89
CA LYS A 26 21.89 9.21 -11.00
C LYS A 26 21.24 10.08 -9.92
N HIS A 27 20.13 9.66 -9.30
CA HIS A 27 19.32 10.51 -8.41
C HIS A 27 19.11 9.96 -6.98
N GLY A 28 19.71 8.82 -6.63
CA GLY A 28 19.58 8.20 -5.30
C GLY A 28 18.41 7.19 -5.18
N PRO A 29 18.29 6.49 -4.03
CA PRO A 29 17.24 5.49 -3.82
C PRO A 29 15.88 6.16 -3.99
N GLY A 30 14.99 5.55 -4.79
CA GLY A 30 13.77 6.18 -5.32
C GLY A 30 12.76 6.64 -4.28
N ILE A 31 11.50 6.22 -4.38
CA ILE A 31 10.54 6.49 -3.29
C ILE A 31 11.16 5.84 -2.05
N GLY A 32 11.53 6.61 -1.02
CA GLY A 32 12.18 6.06 0.17
C GLY A 32 11.38 4.92 0.82
N PRO A 33 11.93 4.20 1.81
CA PRO A 33 11.27 3.04 2.39
C PRO A 33 9.85 3.37 2.85
N LEU A 34 8.86 2.63 2.34
CA LEU A 34 7.48 2.82 2.81
C LEU A 34 7.43 2.49 4.30
N LYS A 35 6.97 3.45 5.12
CA LYS A 35 6.44 3.12 6.44
C LYS A 35 5.22 2.22 6.26
N GLU A 36 5.44 0.93 6.44
CA GLU A 36 4.44 -0.10 6.30
C GLU A 36 3.35 -0.06 7.34
N GLY A 37 2.31 -0.84 7.09
CA GLY A 37 1.25 -1.05 8.05
C GLY A 37 0.28 0.12 8.19
N LYS A 38 0.53 1.32 7.64
CA LYS A 38 -0.40 2.45 7.80
C LYS A 38 -1.78 2.21 7.18
N LEU A 39 -1.85 1.54 6.03
CA LEU A 39 -3.09 1.13 5.36
C LEU A 39 -3.68 -0.15 5.98
N ILE A 40 -2.82 -1.13 6.32
CA ILE A 40 -3.23 -2.38 6.98
C ILE A 40 -3.87 -2.09 8.36
N ARG A 41 -3.31 -1.14 9.11
CA ARG A 41 -3.84 -0.64 10.40
C ARG A 41 -5.22 -0.01 10.26
N LYS A 42 -5.62 0.43 9.07
CA LYS A 42 -6.97 0.94 8.77
C LYS A 42 -7.88 -0.14 8.17
N GLY A 43 -7.43 -1.40 8.14
CA GLY A 43 -8.18 -2.56 7.69
C GLY A 43 -8.11 -2.82 6.18
N TYR A 44 -7.25 -2.10 5.45
CA TYR A 44 -7.10 -2.26 4.01
C TYR A 44 -6.28 -3.52 3.68
N ALA A 45 -6.87 -4.41 2.88
CA ALA A 45 -6.21 -5.58 2.35
C ALA A 45 -6.67 -5.82 0.90
N VAL A 46 -5.72 -6.18 0.03
CA VAL A 46 -5.97 -6.38 -1.41
C VAL A 46 -6.89 -7.58 -1.66
N THR A 47 -6.85 -8.58 -0.77
CA THR A 47 -7.68 -9.78 -0.82
C THR A 47 -9.14 -9.53 -0.45
N LYS A 48 -9.48 -8.38 0.14
CA LYS A 48 -10.86 -8.04 0.50
C LYS A 48 -11.66 -7.54 -0.71
N SER A 49 -12.98 -7.64 -0.61
CA SER A 49 -13.93 -7.11 -1.60
C SER A 49 -13.76 -5.60 -1.80
N ARG A 50 -14.17 -5.10 -2.97
CA ARG A 50 -14.05 -3.69 -3.35
C ARG A 50 -14.67 -2.75 -2.32
N THR A 51 -15.86 -3.07 -1.84
CA THR A 51 -16.58 -2.27 -0.84
C THR A 51 -15.81 -2.18 0.48
N ALA A 52 -15.25 -3.29 0.95
CA ALA A 52 -14.44 -3.31 2.16
C ALA A 52 -13.14 -2.49 2.00
N ARG A 53 -12.50 -2.55 0.82
CA ARG A 53 -11.33 -1.71 0.50
C ARG A 53 -11.68 -0.22 0.52
N HIS A 54 -12.76 0.19 -0.15
CA HIS A 54 -13.20 1.59 -0.17
C HIS A 54 -13.54 2.11 1.24
N ARG A 55 -14.20 1.30 2.09
CA ARG A 55 -14.47 1.67 3.49
C ARG A 55 -13.19 1.89 4.28
N ALA A 56 -12.19 1.03 4.11
CA ALA A 56 -10.87 1.20 4.75
C ALA A 56 -10.14 2.44 4.23
N LEU A 57 -10.27 2.75 2.94
CA LEU A 57 -9.70 3.95 2.33
C LEU A 57 -10.37 5.21 2.85
N ASN A 58 -11.69 5.24 3.04
CA ASN A 58 -12.37 6.36 3.69
C ASN A 58 -11.80 6.65 5.09
N LYS A 59 -11.59 5.59 5.88
CA LYS A 59 -10.96 5.72 7.22
C LYS A 59 -9.53 6.25 7.12
N ALA A 60 -8.77 5.82 6.11
CA ALA A 60 -7.40 6.27 5.87
C ALA A 60 -7.35 7.75 5.45
N VAL A 61 -8.23 8.16 4.53
CA VAL A 61 -8.35 9.56 4.08
C VAL A 61 -8.71 10.47 5.24
N LYS A 62 -9.70 10.09 6.08
CA LYS A 62 -10.04 10.84 7.29
C LYS A 62 -8.89 10.98 8.30
N SER A 63 -7.99 9.99 8.36
CA SER A 63 -6.91 9.99 9.36
C SER A 63 -5.60 10.64 8.87
N TYR A 64 -5.29 10.51 7.57
CA TYR A 64 -3.99 10.90 7.02
C TYR A 64 -4.09 11.95 5.91
N GLY A 65 -5.29 12.23 5.42
CA GLY A 65 -5.54 13.06 4.24
C GLY A 65 -5.58 12.27 2.93
N ALA A 66 -6.26 12.84 1.93
CA ALA A 66 -6.45 12.27 0.61
C ALA A 66 -5.11 12.09 -0.13
N LEU A 67 -4.30 13.15 -0.18
CA LEU A 67 -3.00 13.17 -0.87
C LEU A 67 -2.02 12.14 -0.28
N SER A 68 -1.95 12.05 1.06
CA SER A 68 -1.12 11.06 1.75
C SER A 68 -1.55 9.63 1.43
N THR A 69 -2.86 9.37 1.38
CA THR A 69 -3.43 8.06 1.07
C THR A 69 -3.16 7.68 -0.39
N PHE A 70 -3.34 8.63 -1.31
CA PHE A 70 -3.03 8.47 -2.73
C PHE A 70 -1.55 8.11 -2.95
N ARG A 71 -0.62 8.86 -2.36
CA ARG A 71 0.83 8.62 -2.48
C ARG A 71 1.21 7.22 -1.98
N LYS A 72 0.59 6.76 -0.88
CA LYS A 72 0.83 5.41 -0.33
C LYS A 72 0.34 4.31 -1.26
N LEU A 73 -0.86 4.43 -1.83
CA LEU A 73 -1.38 3.48 -2.80
C LEU A 73 -0.57 3.47 -4.09
N ASN A 74 -0.14 4.64 -4.56
CA ASN A 74 0.72 4.76 -5.73
C ASN A 74 2.05 4.05 -5.52
N ALA A 75 2.69 4.29 -4.38
CA ALA A 75 3.94 3.64 -4.04
C ALA A 75 3.76 2.12 -3.92
N ALA A 76 2.72 1.63 -3.21
CA ALA A 76 2.41 0.20 -3.14
C ALA A 76 2.16 -0.46 -4.52
N SER A 77 1.50 0.26 -5.44
CA SER A 77 1.33 -0.16 -6.83
C SER A 77 2.68 -0.30 -7.55
N THR A 78 3.57 0.67 -7.38
CA THR A 78 4.91 0.68 -8.00
C THR A 78 5.79 -0.46 -7.50
N TYR A 79 5.85 -0.73 -6.19
CA TYR A 79 6.64 -1.84 -5.66
C TYR A 79 6.11 -3.21 -6.09
N THR A 80 4.79 -3.34 -6.27
CA THR A 80 4.18 -4.61 -6.65
C THR A 80 4.08 -4.84 -8.14
N LYS A 81 4.47 -3.85 -8.98
CA LYS A 81 4.32 -3.95 -10.43
C LYS A 81 5.11 -5.11 -11.04
N ARG A 82 6.26 -5.46 -10.45
CA ARG A 82 7.14 -6.56 -10.91
C ARG A 82 6.81 -7.90 -10.23
N THR A 83 6.49 -7.88 -8.94
CA THR A 83 6.29 -9.09 -8.13
C THR A 83 4.88 -9.67 -8.17
N SER A 84 3.87 -8.83 -8.37
CA SER A 84 2.46 -9.27 -8.34
C SER A 84 1.60 -8.32 -9.18
N LYS A 85 1.57 -8.56 -10.49
CA LYS A 85 0.80 -7.77 -11.47
C LYS A 85 -0.68 -7.62 -11.06
N GLY A 86 -1.30 -8.68 -10.55
CA GLY A 86 -2.69 -8.65 -10.07
C GLY A 86 -2.92 -7.68 -8.91
N LYS A 87 -2.07 -7.74 -7.87
CA LYS A 87 -2.15 -6.84 -6.71
C LYS A 87 -1.87 -5.38 -7.13
N SER A 88 -0.90 -5.17 -8.01
CA SER A 88 -0.56 -3.85 -8.57
C SER A 88 -1.75 -3.21 -9.26
N LYS A 89 -2.48 -3.96 -10.09
CA LYS A 89 -3.72 -3.47 -10.74
C LYS A 89 -4.76 -3.02 -9.71
N THR A 90 -4.97 -3.79 -8.64
CA THR A 90 -5.92 -3.41 -7.57
C THR A 90 -5.51 -2.12 -6.86
N PHE A 91 -4.24 -1.97 -6.48
CA PHE A 91 -3.74 -0.73 -5.89
C PHE A 91 -3.91 0.47 -6.82
N ARG A 92 -3.70 0.29 -8.13
CA ARG A 92 -3.89 1.34 -9.13
C ARG A 92 -5.36 1.76 -9.25
N THR A 93 -6.29 0.79 -9.28
CA THR A 93 -7.73 1.06 -9.30
C THR A 93 -8.18 1.80 -8.05
N ASP A 94 -7.77 1.32 -6.88
CA ASP A 94 -8.11 1.93 -5.61
C ASP A 94 -7.51 3.35 -5.48
N ARG A 95 -6.30 3.57 -5.99
CA ARG A 95 -5.66 4.90 -6.09
C ARG A 95 -6.45 5.86 -6.97
N ASN A 96 -6.91 5.40 -8.14
CA ASN A 96 -7.72 6.21 -9.04
C ASN A 96 -9.07 6.55 -8.43
N TRP A 97 -9.65 5.63 -7.66
CA TRP A 97 -10.88 5.89 -6.91
C TRP A 97 -10.67 6.97 -5.83
N VAL A 98 -9.59 6.89 -5.03
CA VAL A 98 -9.27 7.93 -4.03
C VAL A 98 -9.10 9.30 -4.69
N ARG A 99 -8.44 9.36 -5.85
CA ARG A 99 -8.32 10.60 -6.62
C ARG A 99 -9.70 11.12 -7.00
N LYS A 100 -10.53 10.33 -7.69
CA LYS A 100 -11.85 10.78 -8.17
C LYS A 100 -12.82 11.19 -7.06
N THR A 101 -12.69 10.60 -5.86
CA THR A 101 -13.66 10.80 -4.78
C THR A 101 -13.25 11.91 -3.80
N PHE A 102 -11.95 12.16 -3.62
CA PHE A 102 -11.45 13.06 -2.57
C PHE A 102 -10.54 14.19 -3.08
N MET A 103 -10.29 14.27 -4.39
CA MET A 103 -9.45 15.28 -5.04
C MET A 103 -10.15 15.80 -6.30
#